data_AF-A0A2I1G373-F1
#
_entry.id   AF-A0A2I1G373-F1
#
_cell.length_a   1.000
_cell.length_b   1.000
_cell.length_c   1.000
_cell.angle_alpha   90.00
_cell.angle_beta   90.00
_cell.angle_gamma   90.00
#
_symmetry.space_group_name_H-M   'P 1'
#
loop_
_entity.id
_entity.type
_entity.pdbx_description
1 polymer ?
#
loop_
_entity_poly.entity_id
_entity_poly.type
_entity_poly.pdbx_seq_one_letter_code
_entity_poly.pdbx_strand_id
1 'polypeptide(L)'
;MDANVARYCDILSSIEELINEHIRKQAKGVPDQSRLKRLVPSISTFHTQLPLRESFLSANAKHSIAARRFVPPSFNDIRRILNTAQITAIAPKLKLITFDGDMTLYDDGQDFEHDSALVNLLVSLLKYNLIVCVVTAAGYPGDALRYEQRLSGLLKGFENARLSKNMCEKFFVLGGECNYLFQCKDDYHLKYLPETEYQPQNILSWSSDQINAILDVAQENLQRCIDEMKLQCTVLRKSKAVGIVPKPNVKIFREQLDECVLSTQHRIVNYLNSPWGKKNDLPFCAFNGGSDVWVDIGNKLIGVQILQQFLGATPGETLHVGDQFLSTGNDFATRHQCCTLWIVNPDETQGVLLELTALLEAKKSERSLLTLLDHSKILLDSQTI
;
A
#
# COMPACT_ATOMS: atom_id res chain seq x y z
N MET A 1 21.44 3.18 -31.05
CA MET A 1 20.67 2.41 -30.05
C MET A 1 20.67 0.96 -30.50
N ASP A 2 21.00 0.01 -29.62
CA ASP A 2 20.95 -1.43 -29.93
C ASP A 2 19.56 -1.83 -30.44
N ALA A 3 19.50 -2.75 -31.42
CA ALA A 3 18.26 -3.10 -32.11
C ALA A 3 17.20 -3.70 -31.17
N ASN A 4 17.60 -4.45 -30.14
CA ASN A 4 16.66 -4.99 -29.16
C ASN A 4 16.14 -3.89 -28.24
N VAL A 5 17.01 -2.97 -27.80
CA VAL A 5 16.61 -1.83 -26.98
C VAL A 5 15.59 -0.96 -27.73
N ALA A 6 15.82 -0.69 -29.01
CA ALA A 6 14.88 0.06 -29.85
C ALA A 6 13.51 -0.63 -29.91
N ARG A 7 13.47 -1.94 -30.19
CA ARG A 7 12.20 -2.70 -30.24
C ARG A 7 11.43 -2.65 -28.93
N TYR A 8 12.09 -2.84 -27.79
CA TYR A 8 11.43 -2.76 -26.49
C TYR A 8 10.90 -1.35 -26.21
N CYS A 9 11.64 -0.31 -26.58
CA CYS A 9 11.15 1.06 -26.49
C CYS A 9 9.90 1.29 -27.34
N ASP A 10 9.87 0.79 -28.57
CA ASP A 10 8.70 0.95 -29.47
C ASP A 10 7.46 0.23 -28.91
N ILE A 11 7.64 -0.99 -28.39
CA ILE A 11 6.57 -1.76 -27.74
C ILE A 11 6.02 -1.00 -26.52
N LEU A 12 6.90 -0.54 -25.64
CA LEU A 12 6.49 0.14 -24.42
C LEU A 12 5.86 1.51 -24.69
N SER A 13 6.31 2.21 -25.72
CA SER A 13 5.66 3.45 -26.20
C SER A 13 4.25 3.17 -26.70
N SER A 14 4.05 2.08 -27.43
CA SER A 14 2.73 1.66 -27.91
C SER A 14 1.79 1.30 -26.76
N ILE A 15 2.30 0.65 -25.70
CA ILE A 15 1.52 0.33 -24.50
C ILE A 15 1.19 1.61 -23.72
N GLU A 16 2.15 2.52 -23.61
CA GLU A 16 1.95 3.84 -22.99
C GLU A 16 0.83 4.64 -23.69
N GLU A 17 0.75 4.60 -25.02
CA GLU A 17 -0.36 5.19 -25.77
C GLU A 17 -1.73 4.55 -25.44
N LEU A 18 -1.78 3.23 -25.28
CA LEU A 18 -3.00 2.52 -24.87
C LEU A 18 -3.45 2.92 -23.46
N ILE A 19 -2.50 3.10 -22.53
CA ILE A 19 -2.78 3.61 -21.17
C ILE A 19 -3.29 5.05 -21.25
N ASN A 20 -2.65 5.90 -22.03
CA ASN A 20 -3.05 7.30 -22.20
C ASN A 20 -4.42 7.44 -22.88
N GLU A 21 -4.77 6.56 -23.82
CA GLU A 21 -6.14 6.44 -24.33
C GLU A 21 -7.12 6.02 -23.24
N HIS A 22 -6.77 5.02 -22.43
CA HIS A 22 -7.61 4.52 -21.35
C HIS A 22 -7.93 5.62 -20.32
N ILE A 23 -6.92 6.38 -19.87
CA ILE A 23 -7.09 7.53 -18.97
C ILE A 23 -8.05 8.56 -19.57
N ARG A 24 -7.90 8.90 -20.86
CA ARG A 24 -8.81 9.83 -21.56
C ARG A 24 -10.25 9.32 -21.63
N LYS A 25 -10.44 8.01 -21.78
CA LYS A 25 -11.78 7.38 -21.78
C LYS A 25 -12.40 7.33 -20.38
N GLN A 26 -11.57 7.11 -19.35
CA GLN A 26 -11.98 7.20 -17.94
C GLN A 26 -12.48 8.59 -17.58
N ALA A 27 -11.73 9.64 -17.94
CA ALA A 27 -12.14 11.02 -17.71
C ALA A 27 -13.47 11.39 -18.41
N LYS A 28 -13.85 10.65 -19.46
CA LYS A 28 -15.14 10.82 -20.17
C LYS A 28 -16.26 9.92 -19.63
N GLY A 29 -16.01 9.13 -18.58
CA GLY A 29 -16.98 8.18 -18.02
C GLY A 29 -17.27 6.97 -18.91
N VAL A 30 -16.40 6.66 -19.88
CA VAL A 30 -16.58 5.55 -20.83
C VAL A 30 -15.34 4.64 -20.92
N PRO A 31 -14.79 4.13 -19.79
CA PRO A 31 -13.57 3.32 -19.78
C PRO A 31 -13.68 2.03 -20.61
N ASP A 32 -14.87 1.43 -20.67
CA ASP A 32 -15.14 0.18 -21.41
C ASP A 32 -14.97 0.31 -22.92
N GLN A 33 -14.98 1.54 -23.44
CA GLN A 33 -14.75 1.80 -24.86
C GLN A 33 -13.27 1.91 -25.24
N SER A 34 -12.35 1.84 -24.27
CA SER A 34 -10.91 1.91 -24.55
C SER A 34 -10.39 0.62 -25.20
N ARG A 35 -9.35 0.75 -26.04
CA ARG A 35 -8.65 -0.42 -26.58
C ARG A 35 -8.03 -1.29 -25.48
N LEU A 36 -7.43 -0.66 -24.47
CA LEU A 36 -6.77 -1.38 -23.38
C LEU A 36 -7.75 -2.26 -22.59
N LYS A 37 -8.95 -1.77 -22.27
CA LYS A 37 -9.98 -2.55 -21.56
C LYS A 37 -10.47 -3.76 -22.35
N ARG A 38 -10.54 -3.65 -23.68
CA ARG A 38 -10.88 -4.79 -24.55
C ARG A 38 -9.79 -5.86 -24.59
N LEU A 39 -8.52 -5.45 -24.55
CA LEU A 39 -7.37 -6.36 -24.52
C LEU A 39 -7.17 -7.01 -23.15
N VAL A 40 -7.42 -6.25 -22.08
CA VAL A 40 -7.25 -6.68 -20.69
C VAL A 40 -8.54 -6.34 -19.92
N PRO A 41 -9.56 -7.22 -19.94
CA PRO A 41 -10.85 -6.95 -19.30
C PRO A 41 -10.75 -6.67 -17.79
N SER A 42 -9.73 -7.21 -17.13
CA SER A 42 -9.43 -6.99 -15.71
C SER A 42 -8.71 -5.67 -15.41
N ILE A 43 -8.35 -4.86 -16.41
CA ILE A 43 -7.66 -3.59 -16.19
C ILE A 43 -8.54 -2.61 -15.40
N SER A 44 -7.92 -1.95 -14.43
CA SER A 44 -8.54 -1.03 -13.49
C SER A 44 -8.22 0.42 -13.84
N THR A 45 -8.38 1.30 -12.86
CA THR A 45 -8.12 2.73 -12.98
C THR A 45 -6.63 3.06 -13.05
N PHE A 46 -6.27 3.99 -13.96
CA PHE A 46 -4.95 4.62 -13.95
C PHE A 46 -5.09 6.04 -13.40
N HIS A 47 -4.29 6.37 -12.39
CA HIS A 47 -4.31 7.68 -11.74
C HIS A 47 -3.22 8.63 -12.26
N THR A 48 -2.25 8.09 -13.01
CA THR A 48 -1.15 8.83 -13.63
C THR A 48 -0.84 8.25 -15.02
N GLN A 49 -0.25 9.06 -15.89
CA GLN A 49 0.37 8.57 -17.14
C GLN A 49 1.66 7.83 -16.78
N LEU A 50 1.94 6.70 -17.44
CA LEU A 50 3.11 5.88 -17.11
C LEU A 50 4.18 6.02 -18.20
N PRO A 51 5.36 6.64 -17.93
CA PRO A 51 6.44 6.80 -18.90
C PRO A 51 7.19 5.46 -19.08
N LEU A 52 6.54 4.48 -19.71
CA LEU A 52 7.03 3.11 -19.81
C LEU A 52 8.32 3.02 -20.61
N ARG A 53 8.43 3.82 -21.69
CA ARG A 53 9.64 3.86 -22.52
C ARG A 53 10.86 4.28 -21.72
N GLU A 54 10.74 5.38 -20.98
CA GLU A 54 11.84 5.93 -20.17
C GLU A 54 12.17 5.01 -18.98
N SER A 55 11.14 4.45 -18.35
CA SER A 55 11.30 3.53 -17.22
C SER A 55 12.02 2.25 -17.62
N PHE A 56 11.75 1.73 -18.82
CA PHE A 56 12.52 0.62 -19.37
C PHE A 56 13.97 0.99 -19.67
N LEU A 57 14.24 2.18 -20.20
CA LEU A 57 15.63 2.61 -20.43
C LEU A 57 16.40 2.66 -19.11
N SER A 58 15.78 3.19 -18.05
CA SER A 58 16.36 3.19 -16.69
C SER A 58 16.61 1.77 -16.16
N ALA A 59 15.60 0.89 -16.23
CA ALA A 59 15.73 -0.49 -15.78
C ALA A 59 16.77 -1.28 -16.60
N ASN A 60 16.79 -1.09 -17.91
CA ASN A 60 17.72 -1.75 -18.83
C ASN A 60 19.16 -1.30 -18.59
N ALA A 61 19.39 -0.02 -18.25
CA ALA A 61 20.73 0.47 -17.90
C ALA A 61 21.29 -0.23 -16.65
N LYS A 62 20.43 -0.60 -15.69
CA LYS A 62 20.83 -1.30 -14.45
C LYS A 62 20.96 -2.82 -14.64
N HIS A 63 20.05 -3.43 -15.40
CA HIS A 63 19.86 -4.88 -15.43
C HIS A 63 20.18 -5.53 -16.77
N SER A 64 20.58 -4.74 -17.78
CA SER A 64 20.91 -5.24 -19.12
C SER A 64 19.84 -6.14 -19.73
N ILE A 65 18.55 -5.82 -19.47
CA ILE A 65 17.36 -6.61 -19.83
C ILE A 65 17.40 -7.05 -21.30
N ALA A 66 17.67 -6.11 -22.22
CA ALA A 66 17.66 -6.31 -23.66
C ALA A 66 18.93 -6.95 -24.23
N ALA A 67 20.02 -6.98 -23.44
CA ALA A 67 21.29 -7.60 -23.85
C ALA A 67 21.29 -9.12 -23.66
N ARG A 68 20.34 -9.66 -22.89
CA ARG A 68 20.21 -11.10 -22.66
C ARG A 68 19.82 -11.81 -23.95
N ARG A 69 20.58 -12.84 -24.33
CA ARG A 69 20.36 -13.61 -25.57
C ARG A 69 19.46 -14.83 -25.40
N PHE A 70 19.45 -15.43 -24.21
CA PHE A 70 18.79 -16.71 -23.95
C PHE A 70 17.69 -16.63 -22.89
N VAL A 71 17.59 -15.49 -22.19
CA VAL A 71 16.61 -15.27 -21.13
C VAL A 71 15.79 -14.02 -21.49
N PRO A 72 14.50 -14.16 -21.80
CA PRO A 72 13.64 -13.00 -22.10
C PRO A 72 13.37 -12.17 -20.83
N PRO A 73 12.78 -10.97 -20.95
CA PRO A 73 12.19 -10.25 -19.83
C PRO A 73 11.29 -11.15 -18.98
N SER A 74 11.64 -11.27 -17.71
CA SER A 74 10.88 -12.00 -16.72
C SER A 74 9.70 -11.17 -16.21
N PHE A 75 8.80 -11.83 -15.47
CA PHE A 75 7.74 -11.14 -14.73
C PHE A 75 8.29 -10.02 -13.82
N ASN A 76 9.37 -10.31 -13.10
CA ASN A 76 10.00 -9.36 -12.20
C ASN A 76 10.63 -8.17 -12.94
N ASP A 77 11.15 -8.38 -14.16
CA ASP A 77 11.66 -7.27 -14.97
C ASP A 77 10.53 -6.30 -15.33
N ILE A 78 9.37 -6.83 -15.77
CA ILE A 78 8.21 -6.01 -16.12
C ILE A 78 7.63 -5.31 -14.88
N ARG A 79 7.52 -6.02 -13.75
CA ARG A 79 7.07 -5.46 -12.46
C ARG A 79 7.94 -4.27 -12.04
N ARG A 80 9.27 -4.40 -12.11
CA ARG A 80 10.22 -3.32 -11.79
C ARG A 80 10.07 -2.12 -12.74
N ILE A 81 9.93 -2.36 -14.04
CA ILE A 81 9.67 -1.27 -15.01
C ILE A 81 8.38 -0.52 -14.67
N LEU A 82 7.31 -1.23 -14.31
CA LEU A 82 6.04 -0.61 -13.92
C LEU A 82 6.13 0.14 -12.59
N ASN A 83 6.91 -0.35 -11.62
CA ASN A 83 7.17 0.36 -10.37
C ASN A 83 7.92 1.68 -10.65
N THR A 84 9.03 1.64 -11.41
CA THR A 84 9.78 2.84 -11.80
C THR A 84 8.89 3.83 -12.56
N ALA A 85 8.02 3.36 -13.46
CA ALA A 85 7.09 4.22 -14.19
C ALA A 85 6.10 4.93 -13.27
N GLN A 86 5.52 4.20 -12.31
CA GLN A 86 4.59 4.79 -11.34
C GLN A 86 5.29 5.81 -10.43
N ILE A 87 6.47 5.50 -9.90
CA ILE A 87 7.24 6.42 -9.06
C ILE A 87 7.58 7.71 -9.84
N THR A 88 8.09 7.55 -11.06
CA THR A 88 8.45 8.67 -11.94
C THR A 88 7.24 9.56 -12.21
N ALA A 89 6.09 8.94 -12.48
CA ALA A 89 4.86 9.66 -12.78
C ALA A 89 4.26 10.38 -11.57
N ILE A 90 4.26 9.76 -10.38
CA ILE A 90 3.58 10.29 -9.20
C ILE A 90 4.44 11.25 -8.38
N ALA A 91 5.77 11.10 -8.37
CA ALA A 91 6.69 11.93 -7.60
C ALA A 91 6.39 13.46 -7.66
N PRO A 92 6.05 14.08 -8.82
CA PRO A 92 5.70 15.50 -8.87
C PRO A 92 4.51 15.93 -8.01
N LYS A 93 3.55 15.04 -7.79
CA LYS A 93 2.26 15.31 -7.16
C LYS A 93 2.08 14.56 -5.85
N LEU A 94 3.04 13.71 -5.48
CA LEU A 94 2.94 12.85 -4.32
C LEU A 94 2.72 13.70 -3.06
N LYS A 95 1.64 13.38 -2.33
CA LYS A 95 1.29 13.99 -1.05
C LYS A 95 1.23 12.95 0.07
N LEU A 96 0.66 11.79 -0.23
CA LEU A 96 0.48 10.69 0.70
C LEU A 96 1.20 9.45 0.17
N ILE A 97 2.05 8.85 0.98
CA ILE A 97 2.60 7.53 0.74
C ILE A 97 2.19 6.59 1.86
N THR A 98 1.67 5.44 1.50
CA THR A 98 1.24 4.39 2.42
C THR A 98 2.07 3.15 2.18
N PHE A 99 2.42 2.45 3.26
CA PHE A 99 3.18 1.22 3.22
C PHE A 99 2.36 0.13 3.86
N ASP A 100 2.30 -1.03 3.23
CA ASP A 100 2.02 -2.24 3.97
C ASP A 100 3.12 -2.43 5.04
N GLY A 101 2.76 -2.93 6.22
CA GLY A 101 3.72 -3.22 7.27
C GLY A 101 4.53 -4.47 6.95
N ASP A 102 3.86 -5.63 7.06
CA ASP A 102 4.47 -6.94 6.90
C ASP A 102 4.98 -7.16 5.45
N MET A 103 6.13 -7.83 5.30
CA MET A 103 6.81 -8.13 4.02
C MET A 103 7.24 -6.92 3.16
N THR A 104 6.92 -5.70 3.58
CA THR A 104 7.26 -4.46 2.86
C THR A 104 8.20 -3.57 3.66
N LEU A 105 7.98 -3.39 4.97
CA LEU A 105 8.84 -2.60 5.84
C LEU A 105 9.76 -3.45 6.74
N TYR A 106 9.30 -4.64 7.12
CA TYR A 106 10.03 -5.60 7.93
C TYR A 106 9.61 -7.02 7.55
N ASP A 107 10.43 -8.01 7.90
CA ASP A 107 10.12 -9.42 7.70
C ASP A 107 8.88 -9.86 8.51
N ASP A 108 8.26 -10.94 8.08
CA ASP A 108 6.95 -11.38 8.57
C ASP A 108 7.00 -11.66 10.08
N GLY A 109 6.11 -11.00 10.81
CA GLY A 109 6.03 -11.08 12.27
C GLY A 109 7.24 -10.52 13.03
N GLN A 110 8.16 -9.80 12.36
CA GLN A 110 9.29 -9.13 13.01
C GLN A 110 8.97 -7.67 13.35
N ASP A 111 9.83 -7.09 14.21
CA ASP A 111 9.82 -5.66 14.54
C ASP A 111 10.72 -4.88 13.58
N PHE A 112 10.45 -3.58 13.44
CA PHE A 112 11.26 -2.67 12.64
C PHE A 112 12.66 -2.50 13.27
N GLU A 113 13.70 -2.96 12.58
CA GLU A 113 15.09 -2.88 13.06
C GLU A 113 15.59 -1.44 13.22
N HIS A 114 16.39 -1.21 14.26
CA HIS A 114 16.84 0.12 14.66
C HIS A 114 17.87 0.75 13.70
N ASP A 115 18.56 -0.05 12.88
CA ASP A 115 19.62 0.40 11.96
C ASP A 115 19.32 0.04 10.49
N SER A 116 18.05 0.08 10.11
CA SER A 116 17.65 -0.16 8.72
C SER A 116 17.86 1.10 7.87
N ALA A 117 18.43 0.92 6.67
CA ALA A 117 18.48 1.98 5.66
C ALA A 117 17.10 2.57 5.33
N LEU A 118 16.02 1.80 5.54
CA LEU A 118 14.64 2.24 5.39
C LEU A 118 14.26 3.35 6.38
N VAL A 119 14.79 3.35 7.62
CA VAL A 119 14.54 4.43 8.59
C VAL A 119 14.92 5.78 8.00
N ASN A 120 16.13 5.87 7.45
CA ASN A 120 16.66 7.10 6.88
C ASN A 120 15.87 7.55 5.64
N LEU A 121 15.35 6.59 4.87
CA LEU A 121 14.50 6.87 3.71
C LEU A 121 13.14 7.41 4.16
N LEU A 122 12.48 6.79 5.14
CA LEU A 122 11.19 7.28 5.68
C LEU A 122 11.34 8.67 6.33
N VAL A 123 12.42 8.89 7.08
CA VAL A 123 12.81 10.23 7.58
C VAL A 123 12.93 11.23 6.42
N SER A 124 13.55 10.83 5.31
CA SER A 124 13.71 11.69 4.13
C SER A 124 12.36 12.04 3.51
N LEU A 125 11.42 11.11 3.39
CA LEU A 125 10.07 11.38 2.89
C LEU A 125 9.34 12.45 3.73
N LEU A 126 9.43 12.35 5.06
CA LEU A 126 8.88 13.36 5.98
C LEU A 126 9.56 14.72 5.79
N LYS A 127 10.88 14.76 5.57
CA LYS A 127 11.64 15.98 5.25
C LYS A 127 11.25 16.60 3.90
N TYR A 128 10.78 15.81 2.94
CA TYR A 128 10.15 16.29 1.71
C TYR A 128 8.68 16.68 1.87
N ASN A 129 8.21 16.85 3.12
CA ASN A 129 6.89 17.35 3.45
C ASN A 129 5.74 16.38 3.08
N LEU A 130 6.06 15.11 2.79
CA LEU A 130 5.09 14.07 2.51
C LEU A 130 4.40 13.58 3.79
N ILE A 131 3.18 13.07 3.64
CA ILE A 131 2.47 12.33 4.68
C ILE A 131 2.79 10.85 4.49
N VAL A 132 3.27 10.20 5.55
CA VAL A 132 3.68 8.80 5.55
C VAL A 132 2.75 8.00 6.45
N CYS A 133 2.17 6.93 5.94
CA CYS A 133 1.31 6.05 6.74
C CYS A 133 1.75 4.59 6.63
N VAL A 134 1.82 3.88 7.75
CA VAL A 134 1.93 2.42 7.78
C VAL A 134 0.54 1.83 7.93
N VAL A 135 0.11 0.99 6.99
CA VAL A 135 -1.16 0.27 7.01
C VAL A 135 -0.86 -1.19 7.30
N THR A 136 -1.46 -1.76 8.35
CA THR A 136 -1.18 -3.15 8.75
C THR A 136 -2.47 -3.87 9.12
N ALA A 137 -2.51 -5.16 8.81
CA ALA A 137 -3.59 -6.04 9.25
C ALA A 137 -3.56 -6.27 10.77
N ALA A 138 -2.41 -6.05 11.43
CA ALA A 138 -2.33 -6.14 12.89
C ALA A 138 -3.28 -5.12 13.56
N GLY A 139 -4.30 -5.65 14.24
CA GLY A 139 -5.30 -4.90 14.99
C GLY A 139 -5.14 -5.06 16.51
N TYR A 140 -4.77 -4.00 17.23
CA TYR A 140 -4.73 -3.94 18.69
C TYR A 140 -5.62 -2.78 19.17
N PRO A 141 -6.92 -3.04 19.43
CA PRO A 141 -7.88 -1.98 19.75
C PRO A 141 -7.42 -1.15 20.97
N GLY A 142 -7.18 0.15 20.76
CA GLY A 142 -6.77 1.08 21.81
C GLY A 142 -5.38 0.87 22.42
N ASP A 143 -4.57 -0.06 21.89
CA ASP A 143 -3.25 -0.39 22.43
C ASP A 143 -2.13 0.17 21.53
N ALA A 144 -1.87 1.47 21.69
CA ALA A 144 -0.81 2.16 20.95
C ALA A 144 0.58 1.55 21.23
N LEU A 145 0.82 1.05 22.44
CA LEU A 145 2.12 0.51 22.86
C LEU A 145 2.53 -0.69 22.03
N ARG A 146 1.60 -1.57 21.64
CA ARG A 146 1.92 -2.68 20.73
C ARG A 146 2.34 -2.21 19.34
N TYR A 147 1.69 -1.18 18.81
CA TYR A 147 2.12 -0.59 17.53
C TYR A 147 3.50 0.07 17.66
N GLU A 148 3.77 0.75 18.77
CA GLU A 148 5.08 1.35 19.05
C GLU A 148 6.19 0.31 19.16
N GLN A 149 5.93 -0.83 19.82
CA GLN A 149 6.90 -1.92 19.93
C GLN A 149 7.34 -2.40 18.54
N ARG A 150 6.37 -2.68 17.66
CA ARG A 150 6.62 -3.10 16.27
C ARG A 150 7.38 -2.06 15.46
N LEU A 151 7.18 -0.77 15.74
CA LEU A 151 7.79 0.35 15.01
C LEU A 151 8.92 1.04 15.81
N SER A 152 9.44 0.40 16.85
CA SER A 152 10.32 1.03 17.83
C SER A 152 11.61 1.55 17.18
N GLY A 153 12.22 0.78 16.28
CA GLY A 153 13.39 1.21 15.52
C GLY A 153 13.12 2.45 14.66
N LEU A 154 11.94 2.52 14.02
CA LEU A 154 11.54 3.66 13.20
C LEU A 154 11.30 4.92 14.02
N LEU A 155 10.54 4.81 15.12
CA LEU A 155 10.25 5.95 16.02
C LEU A 155 11.53 6.47 16.68
N LYS A 156 12.44 5.58 17.08
CA LYS A 156 13.76 5.97 17.59
C LYS A 156 14.59 6.67 16.51
N GLY A 157 14.48 6.22 15.27
CA GLY A 157 15.04 6.91 14.10
C GLY A 157 14.55 8.34 13.93
N PHE A 158 13.25 8.59 14.15
CA PHE A 158 12.68 9.94 14.10
C PHE A 158 13.23 10.84 15.21
N GLU A 159 13.36 10.31 16.42
CA GLU A 159 13.98 11.00 17.56
C GLU A 159 15.45 11.34 17.27
N ASN A 160 16.23 10.36 16.80
CA ASN A 160 17.64 10.54 16.47
C ASN A 160 17.84 11.58 15.34
N ALA A 161 16.93 11.60 14.36
CA ALA A 161 16.91 12.58 13.29
C ALA A 161 16.39 13.97 13.72
N ARG A 162 15.90 14.09 14.97
CA ARG A 162 15.32 15.30 15.57
C ARG A 162 14.24 15.91 14.68
N LEU A 163 13.31 15.07 14.22
CA LEU A 163 12.19 15.56 13.41
C LEU A 163 11.39 16.61 14.19
N SER A 164 11.02 17.68 13.50
CA SER A 164 10.17 18.73 14.07
C SER A 164 8.76 18.22 14.31
N LYS A 165 8.02 18.86 15.22
CA LYS A 165 6.60 18.56 15.48
C LYS A 165 5.76 18.39 14.20
N ASN A 166 5.86 19.33 13.26
CA ASN A 166 5.10 19.29 12.01
C ASN A 166 5.44 18.05 11.16
N MET A 167 6.71 17.61 11.18
CA MET A 167 7.13 16.40 10.47
C MET A 167 6.66 15.13 11.18
N CYS A 168 6.71 15.09 12.52
CA CYS A 168 6.20 13.94 13.29
C CYS A 168 4.69 13.77 13.09
N GLU A 169 3.93 14.87 13.11
CA GLU A 169 2.48 14.87 12.90
C GLU A 169 2.06 14.46 11.48
N LYS A 170 3.00 14.23 10.57
CA LYS A 170 2.77 13.66 9.23
C LYS A 170 2.98 12.16 9.14
N PHE A 171 3.37 11.52 10.25
CA PHE A 171 3.46 10.08 10.32
C PHE A 171 2.22 9.48 10.99
N PHE A 172 1.63 8.50 10.33
CA PHE A 172 0.43 7.79 10.77
C PHE A 172 0.63 6.28 10.75
N VAL A 173 -0.15 5.57 11.56
CA VAL A 173 -0.27 4.12 11.53
C VAL A 173 -1.74 3.76 11.53
N LEU A 174 -2.19 3.00 10.53
CA LEU A 174 -3.54 2.48 10.41
C LEU A 174 -3.52 0.97 10.62
N GLY A 175 -3.94 0.54 11.79
CA GLY A 175 -4.00 -0.87 12.18
C GLY A 175 -5.36 -1.52 11.95
N GLY A 176 -5.35 -2.85 11.94
CA GLY A 176 -6.55 -3.66 11.67
C GLY A 176 -7.15 -3.35 10.32
N GLU A 177 -6.31 -3.23 9.29
CA GLU A 177 -6.63 -2.86 7.90
C GLU A 177 -7.14 -1.42 7.71
N CYS A 178 -8.21 -1.05 8.41
CA CYS A 178 -8.83 0.27 8.32
C CYS A 178 -9.44 0.75 9.65
N ASN A 179 -9.13 0.10 10.77
CA ASN A 179 -9.93 0.18 11.99
C ASN A 179 -9.35 1.06 13.09
N TYR A 180 -8.03 1.19 13.20
CA TYR A 180 -7.38 1.89 14.32
C TYR A 180 -6.31 2.86 13.81
N LEU A 181 -6.61 4.17 13.81
CA LEU A 181 -5.67 5.18 13.35
C LEU A 181 -4.88 5.76 14.53
N PHE A 182 -3.56 5.87 14.35
CA PHE A 182 -2.64 6.49 15.27
C PHE A 182 -1.83 7.56 14.53
N GLN A 183 -1.44 8.60 15.24
CA GLN A 183 -0.59 9.67 14.73
C GLN A 183 0.62 9.84 15.65
N CYS A 184 1.81 9.98 15.06
CA CYS A 184 3.01 10.31 15.82
C CYS A 184 2.96 11.76 16.31
N LYS A 185 3.39 11.99 17.55
CA LYS A 185 3.42 13.30 18.19
C LYS A 185 4.85 13.82 18.35
N ASP A 186 4.98 15.01 18.93
CA ASP A 186 6.27 15.70 19.12
C ASP A 186 7.20 15.01 20.14
N ASP A 187 6.66 14.09 20.93
CA ASP A 187 7.40 13.18 21.80
C ASP A 187 7.82 11.86 21.12
N TYR A 188 7.58 11.73 19.81
CA TYR A 188 7.86 10.53 19.00
C TYR A 188 7.04 9.29 19.37
N HIS A 189 5.95 9.47 20.12
CA HIS A 189 5.01 8.41 20.48
C HIS A 189 3.73 8.44 19.63
N LEU A 190 3.08 7.29 19.50
CA LEU A 190 1.84 7.10 18.77
C LEU A 190 0.64 7.41 19.66
N LYS A 191 -0.19 8.34 19.21
CA LYS A 191 -1.46 8.67 19.85
C LYS A 191 -2.63 8.15 19.02
N TYR A 192 -3.51 7.39 19.65
CA TYR A 192 -4.76 6.94 19.04
C TYR A 192 -5.66 8.13 18.68
N LEU A 193 -6.24 8.10 17.48
CA LEU A 193 -7.27 9.00 17.02
C LEU A 193 -8.64 8.30 17.09
N PRO A 194 -9.63 8.87 17.81
CA PRO A 194 -10.99 8.35 17.85
C PRO A 194 -11.60 8.17 16.45
N GLU A 195 -12.35 7.08 16.25
CA GLU A 195 -12.98 6.74 14.95
C GLU A 195 -13.81 7.91 14.37
N THR A 196 -14.47 8.68 15.23
CA THR A 196 -15.28 9.86 14.85
C THR A 196 -14.49 11.02 14.24
N GLU A 197 -13.16 11.05 14.41
CA GLU A 197 -12.31 12.12 13.87
C GLU A 197 -11.92 11.89 12.41
N TYR A 198 -11.81 10.63 11.99
CA TYR A 198 -11.21 10.28 10.70
C TYR A 198 -12.09 9.37 9.82
N GLN A 199 -12.98 8.56 10.39
CA GLN A 199 -13.83 7.68 9.60
C GLN A 199 -15.02 8.42 8.99
N PRO A 200 -15.38 8.14 7.73
CA PRO A 200 -16.57 8.68 7.11
C PRO A 200 -17.85 8.04 7.68
N GLN A 201 -18.97 8.77 7.59
CA GLN A 201 -20.24 8.39 8.22
C GLN A 201 -20.77 7.00 7.78
N ASN A 202 -20.52 6.61 6.53
CA ASN A 202 -20.94 5.30 6.02
C ASN A 202 -20.22 4.14 6.71
N ILE A 203 -18.98 4.34 7.19
CA ILE A 203 -18.23 3.33 7.93
C ILE A 203 -18.63 3.37 9.41
N LEU A 204 -18.79 4.56 9.99
CA LEU A 204 -19.30 4.71 11.36
C LEU A 204 -20.70 4.11 11.56
N SER A 205 -21.48 3.99 10.48
CA SER A 205 -22.81 3.39 10.51
C SER A 205 -22.83 1.86 10.50
N TRP A 206 -21.69 1.19 10.35
CA TRP A 206 -21.62 -0.28 10.42
C TRP A 206 -22.07 -0.76 11.79
N SER A 207 -23.16 -1.53 11.83
CA SER A 207 -23.72 -1.94 13.12
C SER A 207 -22.96 -3.12 13.71
N SER A 208 -22.93 -3.19 15.04
CA SER A 208 -22.37 -4.34 15.77
C SER A 208 -23.04 -5.65 15.37
N ASP A 209 -24.33 -5.64 15.02
CA ASP A 209 -25.05 -6.83 14.58
C ASP A 209 -24.55 -7.34 13.22
N GLN A 210 -24.31 -6.44 12.26
CA GLN A 210 -23.77 -6.81 10.95
C GLN A 210 -22.35 -7.36 11.09
N ILE A 211 -21.51 -6.67 11.87
CA ILE A 211 -20.13 -7.09 12.17
C ILE A 211 -20.11 -8.47 12.80
N ASN A 212 -20.89 -8.68 13.87
CA ASN A 212 -20.91 -9.96 14.57
C ASN A 212 -21.45 -11.08 13.68
N ALA A 213 -22.47 -10.83 12.87
CA ALA A 213 -23.03 -11.84 11.97
C ALA A 213 -21.99 -12.40 10.98
N ILE A 214 -21.12 -11.56 10.41
CA ILE A 214 -20.02 -12.02 9.54
C ILE A 214 -18.98 -12.80 10.35
N LEU A 215 -18.53 -12.23 11.46
CA LEU A 215 -17.47 -12.82 12.26
C LEU A 215 -17.92 -14.14 12.92
N ASP A 216 -19.20 -14.34 13.17
CA ASP A 216 -19.76 -15.60 13.71
C ASP A 216 -19.68 -16.73 12.67
N VAL A 217 -20.01 -16.43 11.40
CA VAL A 217 -19.81 -17.37 10.28
C VAL A 217 -18.33 -17.71 10.12
N ALA A 218 -17.46 -16.70 10.23
CA ALA A 218 -16.03 -16.88 10.16
C ALA A 218 -15.51 -17.78 11.30
N GLN A 219 -15.90 -17.48 12.54
CA GLN A 219 -15.56 -18.24 13.73
C GLN A 219 -16.01 -19.70 13.66
N GLU A 220 -17.25 -19.94 13.25
CA GLU A 220 -17.81 -21.29 13.09
C GLU A 220 -16.97 -22.11 12.09
N ASN A 221 -16.60 -21.51 10.94
CA ASN A 221 -15.81 -22.21 9.95
C ASN A 221 -14.36 -22.44 10.41
N LEU A 222 -13.74 -21.45 11.04
CA LEU A 222 -12.38 -21.61 11.57
C LEU A 222 -12.31 -22.69 12.65
N GLN A 223 -13.33 -22.78 13.51
CA GLN A 223 -13.43 -23.87 14.49
C GLN A 223 -13.57 -25.23 13.80
N ARG A 224 -14.39 -25.33 12.75
CA ARG A 224 -14.50 -26.54 11.93
C ARG A 224 -13.14 -26.94 11.33
N CYS A 225 -12.38 -25.99 10.77
CA CYS A 225 -11.05 -26.25 10.23
C CYS A 225 -10.08 -26.75 11.32
N ILE A 226 -10.12 -26.18 12.52
CA ILE A 226 -9.33 -26.66 13.67
C ILE A 226 -9.66 -28.13 13.96
N ASP A 227 -10.94 -28.48 14.04
CA ASP A 227 -11.39 -29.81 14.44
C ASP A 227 -11.10 -30.86 13.35
N GLU A 228 -11.37 -30.55 12.09
CA GLU A 228 -11.20 -31.47 10.94
C GLU A 228 -9.73 -31.73 10.62
N MET A 229 -8.89 -30.68 10.61
CA MET A 229 -7.45 -30.80 10.37
C MET A 229 -6.65 -31.07 11.65
N LYS A 230 -7.32 -31.16 12.81
CA LYS A 230 -6.71 -31.38 14.14
C LYS A 230 -5.63 -30.36 14.49
N LEU A 231 -5.85 -29.10 14.10
CA LEU A 231 -4.87 -28.03 14.30
C LEU A 231 -4.70 -27.73 15.80
N GLN A 232 -3.46 -27.53 16.24
CA GLN A 232 -3.17 -27.12 17.60
C GLN A 232 -3.24 -25.59 17.71
N CYS A 233 -4.43 -25.03 17.50
CA CYS A 233 -4.70 -23.60 17.53
C CYS A 233 -5.80 -23.24 18.53
N THR A 234 -5.96 -21.95 18.80
CA THR A 234 -7.09 -21.37 19.54
C THR A 234 -7.73 -20.27 18.71
N VAL A 235 -9.07 -20.21 18.73
CA VAL A 235 -9.79 -19.08 18.16
C VAL A 235 -9.64 -17.85 19.05
N LEU A 236 -9.36 -16.69 18.45
CA LEU A 236 -9.30 -15.39 19.11
C LEU A 236 -10.27 -14.42 18.43
N ARG A 237 -11.22 -13.88 19.20
CA ARG A 237 -12.25 -12.93 18.74
C ARG A 237 -11.96 -11.52 19.27
N LYS A 238 -12.00 -10.52 18.39
CA LYS A 238 -11.92 -9.08 18.69
C LYS A 238 -13.23 -8.39 18.27
N SER A 239 -13.30 -7.08 18.46
CA SER A 239 -14.50 -6.28 18.12
C SER A 239 -14.80 -6.26 16.61
N LYS A 240 -13.78 -6.22 15.77
CA LYS A 240 -13.90 -6.18 14.29
C LYS A 240 -13.09 -7.27 13.59
N ALA A 241 -12.70 -8.33 14.31
CA ALA A 241 -11.87 -9.40 13.75
C ALA A 241 -12.08 -10.72 14.47
N VAL A 242 -11.82 -11.84 13.78
CA VAL A 242 -11.66 -13.17 14.39
C VAL A 242 -10.56 -13.93 13.68
N GLY A 243 -9.80 -14.73 14.41
CA GLY A 243 -8.71 -15.50 13.84
C GLY A 243 -8.40 -16.77 14.62
N ILE A 244 -7.48 -17.56 14.10
CA ILE A 244 -6.90 -18.72 14.79
C ILE A 244 -5.41 -18.51 14.98
N VAL A 245 -4.94 -18.69 16.21
CA VAL A 245 -3.54 -18.51 16.59
C VAL A 245 -2.98 -19.87 17.04
N PRO A 246 -1.79 -20.27 16.59
CA PRO A 246 -1.17 -21.52 17.04
C PRO A 246 -0.85 -21.47 18.53
N LYS A 247 -0.94 -22.63 19.21
CA LYS A 247 -0.43 -22.77 20.57
C LYS A 247 1.09 -22.54 20.59
N PRO A 248 1.69 -22.20 21.75
CA PRO A 248 3.14 -21.99 21.85
C PRO A 248 3.95 -23.16 21.27
N ASN A 249 4.98 -22.84 20.48
CA ASN A 249 5.87 -23.80 19.80
C ASN A 249 5.19 -24.71 18.76
N VAL A 250 3.98 -24.38 18.30
CA VAL A 250 3.31 -25.06 17.19
C VAL A 250 3.53 -24.27 15.91
N LYS A 251 3.91 -24.95 14.84
CA LYS A 251 3.91 -24.41 13.48
C LYS A 251 2.80 -25.07 12.67
N ILE A 252 1.97 -24.24 12.03
CA ILE A 252 0.94 -24.70 11.09
C ILE A 252 1.53 -24.62 9.68
N PHE A 253 1.23 -25.60 8.82
CA PHE A 253 1.71 -25.58 7.44
C PHE A 253 0.96 -24.53 6.64
N ARG A 254 1.64 -23.91 5.67
CA ARG A 254 1.08 -22.86 4.82
C ARG A 254 -0.20 -23.31 4.14
N GLU A 255 -0.22 -24.55 3.65
CA GLU A 255 -1.36 -25.15 2.96
C GLU A 255 -2.58 -25.28 3.88
N GLN A 256 -2.38 -25.53 5.18
CA GLN A 256 -3.46 -25.59 6.17
C GLN A 256 -3.99 -24.19 6.50
N LEU A 257 -3.12 -23.19 6.57
CA LEU A 257 -3.52 -21.79 6.75
C LEU A 257 -4.30 -21.30 5.51
N ASP A 258 -3.81 -21.60 4.30
CA ASP A 258 -4.49 -21.27 3.04
C ASP A 258 -5.86 -21.96 2.95
N GLU A 259 -5.98 -23.23 3.36
CA GLU A 259 -7.28 -23.93 3.44
C GLU A 259 -8.25 -23.24 4.42
N CYS A 260 -7.78 -22.88 5.62
CA CYS A 260 -8.57 -22.12 6.60
C CYS A 260 -9.08 -20.79 6.00
N VAL A 261 -8.22 -20.05 5.29
CA VAL A 261 -8.57 -18.76 4.69
C VAL A 261 -9.59 -18.94 3.56
N LEU A 262 -9.28 -19.78 2.58
CA LEU A 262 -10.10 -19.94 1.37
C LEU A 262 -11.48 -20.53 1.70
N SER A 263 -11.54 -21.52 2.59
CA SER A 263 -12.81 -22.11 3.04
C SER A 263 -13.66 -21.10 3.82
N THR A 264 -13.02 -20.29 4.68
CA THR A 264 -13.71 -19.26 5.48
C THR A 264 -14.22 -18.13 4.60
N GLN A 265 -13.41 -17.64 3.67
CA GLN A 265 -13.81 -16.65 2.68
C GLN A 265 -15.01 -17.16 1.87
N HIS A 266 -14.95 -18.41 1.37
CA HIS A 266 -16.05 -19.01 0.63
C HIS A 266 -17.34 -19.11 1.47
N ARG A 267 -17.23 -19.48 2.76
CA ARG A 267 -18.37 -19.53 3.68
C ARG A 267 -19.00 -18.17 3.91
N ILE A 268 -18.20 -17.14 4.15
CA ILE A 268 -18.70 -15.77 4.35
C ILE A 268 -19.38 -15.26 3.08
N VAL A 269 -18.76 -15.42 1.90
CA VAL A 269 -19.34 -15.00 0.62
C VAL A 269 -20.69 -15.68 0.37
N ASN A 270 -20.78 -16.99 0.61
CA ASN A 270 -22.05 -17.72 0.46
C ASN A 270 -23.12 -17.23 1.45
N TYR A 271 -22.73 -16.93 2.69
CA TYR A 271 -23.63 -16.33 3.66
C TYR A 271 -24.17 -14.97 3.21
N LEU A 272 -23.28 -14.07 2.76
CA LEU A 272 -23.64 -12.73 2.30
C LEU A 272 -24.52 -12.76 1.04
N ASN A 273 -24.35 -13.77 0.19
CA ASN A 273 -25.23 -14.00 -0.98
C ASN A 273 -26.58 -14.64 -0.64
N SER A 274 -26.80 -15.10 0.59
CA SER A 274 -28.07 -15.68 1.01
C SER A 274 -29.12 -14.60 1.33
N PRO A 275 -30.44 -14.92 1.27
CA PRO A 275 -31.50 -13.97 1.62
C PRO A 275 -31.38 -13.37 3.03
N TRP A 276 -30.79 -14.12 3.96
CA TRP A 276 -30.66 -13.74 5.37
C TRP A 276 -29.38 -12.94 5.65
N GLY A 277 -28.29 -13.23 4.93
CA GLY A 277 -26.99 -12.60 5.14
C GLY A 277 -26.79 -11.31 4.33
N LYS A 278 -27.54 -11.10 3.24
CA LYS A 278 -27.41 -9.90 2.39
C LYS A 278 -27.59 -8.57 3.14
N LYS A 279 -28.40 -8.54 4.20
CA LYS A 279 -28.57 -7.36 5.06
C LYS A 279 -27.32 -7.01 5.90
N ASN A 280 -26.39 -7.96 6.02
CA ASN A 280 -25.15 -7.85 6.77
C ASN A 280 -23.94 -7.65 5.86
N ASP A 281 -24.15 -7.31 4.58
CA ASP A 281 -23.08 -7.13 3.60
C ASP A 281 -22.17 -5.96 4.01
N LEU A 282 -21.03 -6.31 4.59
CA LEU A 282 -19.93 -5.42 4.91
C LEU A 282 -18.65 -5.96 4.26
N PRO A 283 -17.74 -5.07 3.84
CA PRO A 283 -16.42 -5.47 3.37
C PRO A 283 -15.67 -6.22 4.47
N PHE A 284 -14.97 -7.28 4.08
CA PHE A 284 -14.10 -8.04 4.98
C PHE A 284 -12.83 -8.46 4.23
N CYS A 285 -11.83 -8.88 4.98
CA CYS A 285 -10.62 -9.50 4.48
C CYS A 285 -10.34 -10.78 5.26
N ALA A 286 -10.13 -11.90 4.56
CA ALA A 286 -9.63 -13.14 5.15
C ALA A 286 -8.24 -13.40 4.58
N PHE A 287 -7.23 -13.58 5.44
CA PHE A 287 -5.85 -13.70 4.99
C PHE A 287 -5.03 -14.67 5.84
N ASN A 288 -3.99 -15.22 5.21
CA ASN A 288 -2.97 -16.03 5.82
C ASN A 288 -1.87 -15.10 6.36
N GLY A 289 -1.69 -15.05 7.68
CA GLY A 289 -0.67 -14.24 8.35
C GLY A 289 0.68 -14.96 8.52
N GLY A 290 0.96 -15.96 7.68
CA GLY A 290 2.20 -16.74 7.70
C GLY A 290 2.27 -17.81 8.80
N SER A 291 1.78 -17.49 10.00
CA SER A 291 1.69 -18.41 11.15
C SER A 291 0.29 -18.52 11.75
N ASP A 292 -0.60 -17.60 11.42
CA ASP A 292 -1.99 -17.54 11.88
C ASP A 292 -2.95 -17.22 10.73
N VAL A 293 -4.25 -17.24 11.00
CA VAL A 293 -5.30 -16.83 10.05
C VAL A 293 -6.20 -15.82 10.71
N TRP A 294 -6.55 -14.77 9.97
CA TRP A 294 -7.42 -13.71 10.44
C TRP A 294 -8.51 -13.38 9.41
N VAL A 295 -9.66 -12.99 9.94
CA VAL A 295 -10.76 -12.37 9.23
C VAL A 295 -11.05 -11.03 9.89
N ASP A 296 -10.78 -9.95 9.18
CA ASP A 296 -11.02 -8.58 9.61
C ASP A 296 -12.25 -8.00 8.88
N ILE A 297 -13.05 -7.20 9.57
CA ILE A 297 -14.06 -6.35 8.94
C ILE A 297 -13.37 -5.09 8.42
N GLY A 298 -13.50 -4.85 7.11
CA GLY A 298 -12.71 -3.88 6.36
C GLY A 298 -11.58 -4.51 5.56
N ASN A 299 -10.80 -3.66 4.89
CA ASN A 299 -9.61 -4.02 4.12
C ASN A 299 -8.74 -2.77 3.87
N LYS A 300 -7.49 -2.97 3.44
CA LYS A 300 -6.54 -1.88 3.17
C LYS A 300 -7.02 -0.88 2.11
N LEU A 301 -7.77 -1.34 1.10
CA LEU A 301 -8.37 -0.46 0.11
C LEU A 301 -9.23 0.62 0.78
N ILE A 302 -10.12 0.20 1.70
CA ILE A 302 -10.94 1.12 2.49
C ILE A 302 -10.05 1.98 3.41
N GLY A 303 -9.01 1.39 4.02
CA GLY A 303 -8.06 2.14 4.84
C GLY A 303 -7.40 3.29 4.08
N VAL A 304 -6.92 3.05 2.85
CA VAL A 304 -6.34 4.07 1.98
C VAL A 304 -7.39 5.11 1.56
N GLN A 305 -8.64 4.72 1.30
CA GLN A 305 -9.74 5.67 1.01
C GLN A 305 -9.98 6.63 2.18
N ILE A 306 -10.05 6.09 3.40
CA ILE A 306 -10.21 6.86 4.62
C ILE A 306 -9.04 7.84 4.78
N LEU A 307 -7.80 7.37 4.62
CA LEU A 307 -6.60 8.22 4.72
C LEU A 307 -6.60 9.34 3.69
N GLN A 308 -6.97 9.05 2.43
CA GLN A 308 -7.09 10.05 1.38
C GLN A 308 -8.10 11.14 1.74
N GLN A 309 -9.29 10.76 2.21
CA GLN A 309 -10.32 11.71 2.62
C GLN A 309 -9.88 12.54 3.83
N PHE A 310 -9.35 11.88 4.86
CA PHE A 310 -8.95 12.51 6.11
C PHE A 310 -7.77 13.48 5.93
N LEU A 311 -6.78 13.09 5.11
CA LEU A 311 -5.54 13.85 4.90
C LEU A 311 -5.61 14.78 3.67
N GLY A 312 -6.73 14.75 2.96
CA GLY A 312 -7.01 15.56 1.76
C GLY A 312 -6.08 15.24 0.58
N ALA A 313 -5.79 13.96 0.33
CA ALA A 313 -5.01 13.51 -0.82
C ALA A 313 -5.93 12.84 -1.85
N THR A 314 -5.65 13.03 -3.13
CA THR A 314 -6.38 12.34 -4.20
C THR A 314 -5.71 11.01 -4.60
N PRO A 315 -6.41 10.11 -5.32
CA PRO A 315 -5.82 8.92 -5.93
C PRO A 315 -4.52 9.16 -6.72
N GLY A 316 -4.43 10.28 -7.47
CA GLY A 316 -3.24 10.64 -8.25
C GLY A 316 -2.12 11.32 -7.46
N GLU A 317 -2.33 11.53 -6.16
CA GLU A 317 -1.36 12.09 -5.21
C GLU A 317 -1.01 11.08 -4.10
N THR A 318 -1.52 9.85 -4.22
CA THR A 318 -1.34 8.77 -3.24
C THR A 318 -0.58 7.60 -3.86
N LEU A 319 0.49 7.17 -3.20
CA LEU A 319 1.24 5.98 -3.54
C LEU A 319 1.10 4.94 -2.43
N HIS A 320 0.69 3.72 -2.77
CA HIS A 320 0.75 2.58 -1.89
C HIS A 320 1.94 1.68 -2.25
N VAL A 321 2.65 1.19 -1.25
CA VAL A 321 3.77 0.25 -1.40
C VAL A 321 3.39 -1.00 -0.63
N GLY A 322 3.23 -2.13 -1.32
CA GLY A 322 2.78 -3.38 -0.70
C GLY A 322 3.08 -4.62 -1.55
N ASP A 323 2.85 -5.80 -0.98
CA ASP A 323 3.02 -7.08 -1.69
C ASP A 323 1.70 -7.60 -2.28
N GLN A 324 1.76 -8.11 -3.51
CA GLN A 324 0.64 -8.75 -4.20
C GLN A 324 0.90 -10.24 -4.53
N PHE A 325 2.00 -10.84 -4.04
CA PHE A 325 2.34 -12.26 -4.29
C PHE A 325 1.65 -13.24 -3.36
N LEU A 326 1.20 -12.82 -2.17
CA LEU A 326 0.44 -13.70 -1.30
C LEU A 326 -0.89 -14.03 -2.00
N SER A 327 -1.17 -15.32 -2.16
CA SER A 327 -2.37 -15.88 -2.82
C SER A 327 -3.69 -15.38 -2.23
N THR A 328 -3.64 -14.83 -1.01
CA THR A 328 -4.74 -14.23 -0.25
C THR A 328 -4.53 -12.73 -0.02
N GLY A 329 -3.68 -12.07 -0.84
CA GLY A 329 -3.14 -10.74 -0.58
C GLY A 329 -4.19 -9.63 -0.44
N ASN A 330 -4.10 -8.88 0.65
CA ASN A 330 -4.99 -7.78 1.03
C ASN A 330 -4.63 -6.44 0.33
N ASP A 331 -3.48 -6.35 -0.32
CA ASP A 331 -3.03 -5.14 -1.03
C ASP A 331 -3.49 -5.07 -2.48
N PHE A 332 -3.82 -6.19 -3.13
CA PHE A 332 -4.21 -6.19 -4.56
C PHE A 332 -5.37 -5.22 -4.86
N ALA A 333 -6.29 -5.07 -3.92
CA ALA A 333 -7.45 -4.19 -4.06
C ALA A 333 -7.05 -2.70 -4.11
N THR A 334 -5.96 -2.29 -3.43
CA THR A 334 -5.52 -0.88 -3.30
C THR A 334 -5.23 -0.19 -4.63
N ARG A 335 -4.83 -0.95 -5.66
CA ARG A 335 -4.57 -0.44 -7.02
C ARG A 335 -5.80 0.15 -7.71
N HIS A 336 -7.00 -0.13 -7.21
CA HIS A 336 -8.23 0.49 -7.70
C HIS A 336 -8.41 1.93 -7.17
N GLN A 337 -7.70 2.29 -6.09
CA GLN A 337 -7.84 3.56 -5.39
C GLN A 337 -6.65 4.49 -5.53
N CYS A 338 -5.45 3.97 -5.75
CA CYS A 338 -4.25 4.77 -5.83
C CYS A 338 -3.16 4.08 -6.67
N CYS A 339 -2.11 4.83 -7.02
CA CYS A 339 -0.92 4.22 -7.60
C CYS A 339 -0.33 3.22 -6.60
N THR A 340 0.09 2.04 -7.07
CA THR A 340 0.53 0.95 -6.21
C THR A 340 1.81 0.33 -6.74
N LEU A 341 2.86 0.33 -5.92
CA LEU A 341 4.08 -0.41 -6.18
C LEU A 341 3.90 -1.83 -5.68
N TRP A 342 4.22 -2.79 -6.55
CA TRP A 342 4.26 -4.19 -6.16
C TRP A 342 5.69 -4.57 -5.75
N ILE A 343 5.87 -4.73 -4.44
CA ILE A 343 7.13 -5.09 -3.79
C ILE A 343 7.06 -6.52 -3.27
N VAL A 344 8.21 -7.20 -3.13
CA VAL A 344 8.27 -8.61 -2.66
C VAL A 344 9.13 -8.80 -1.42
N ASN A 345 9.86 -7.75 -1.00
CA ASN A 345 10.72 -7.75 0.17
C ASN A 345 11.18 -6.31 0.53
N PRO A 346 11.72 -6.11 1.74
CA PRO A 346 12.24 -4.82 2.19
C PRO A 346 13.35 -4.21 1.29
N ASP A 347 14.20 -5.03 0.66
CA ASP A 347 15.27 -4.55 -0.23
C ASP A 347 14.70 -3.83 -1.47
N GLU A 348 13.62 -4.36 -2.04
CA GLU A 348 12.95 -3.70 -3.15
C GLU A 348 12.24 -2.42 -2.70
N THR A 349 11.67 -2.39 -1.49
CA THR A 349 11.17 -1.14 -0.87
C THR A 349 12.28 -0.10 -0.79
N GLN A 350 13.46 -0.48 -0.30
CA GLN A 350 14.62 0.42 -0.22
C GLN A 350 15.01 0.96 -1.60
N GLY A 351 15.07 0.09 -2.62
CA GLY A 351 15.39 0.46 -3.99
C GLY A 351 14.42 1.49 -4.56
N VAL A 352 13.12 1.29 -4.41
CA VAL A 352 12.10 2.23 -4.92
C VAL A 352 12.10 3.55 -4.16
N LEU A 353 12.38 3.55 -2.86
CA LEU A 353 12.46 4.76 -2.07
C LEU A 353 13.71 5.59 -2.38
N LEU A 354 14.83 4.95 -2.72
CA LEU A 354 16.01 5.65 -3.24
C LEU A 354 15.70 6.36 -4.56
N GLU A 355 15.02 5.68 -5.49
CA GLU A 355 14.59 6.29 -6.76
C GLU A 355 13.62 7.46 -6.52
N LEU A 356 12.62 7.28 -5.66
CA LEU A 356 11.67 8.33 -5.31
C LEU A 356 12.36 9.54 -4.69
N THR A 357 13.27 9.33 -3.72
CA THR A 357 14.00 10.40 -3.03
C THR A 357 14.85 11.21 -4.02
N ALA A 358 15.52 10.55 -4.97
CA ALA A 358 16.29 11.24 -6.00
C ALA A 358 15.40 12.12 -6.90
N LEU A 359 14.21 11.63 -7.27
CA LEU A 359 13.23 12.39 -8.06
C LEU A 359 12.65 13.59 -7.29
N LEU A 360 12.42 13.44 -5.99
CA LEU A 360 11.96 14.53 -5.12
C LEU A 360 13.02 15.62 -4.97
N GLU A 361 14.30 15.25 -4.80
CA GLU A 361 15.41 16.20 -4.67
C GLU A 361 15.66 16.98 -5.97
N ALA A 362 15.61 16.30 -7.12
CA ALA A 362 15.75 16.95 -8.43
C ALA A 362 14.70 18.06 -8.62
N LYS A 363 13.44 17.79 -8.25
CA LYS A 363 12.36 18.78 -8.33
C LYS A 363 12.50 19.93 -7.34
N LYS A 364 12.99 19.65 -6.14
CA LYS A 364 13.25 20.69 -5.13
C LYS A 364 14.32 21.66 -5.66
N SER A 365 15.35 21.14 -6.31
CA SER A 365 16.40 21.93 -6.95
C SER A 365 15.85 22.77 -8.10
N GLU A 366 15.02 22.19 -8.99
CA GLU A 366 14.35 22.92 -10.08
C GLU A 366 13.47 24.07 -9.58
N ARG A 367 12.64 23.83 -8.55
CA ARG A 367 11.80 24.88 -7.95
C ARG A 367 12.65 26.00 -7.35
N SER A 368 13.73 25.65 -6.65
CA SER A 368 14.63 26.64 -6.05
C SER A 368 15.29 27.52 -7.12
N LEU A 369 15.73 26.93 -8.23
CA LEU A 369 16.29 27.64 -9.38
C LEU A 369 15.27 28.58 -10.05
N LEU A 370 14.03 28.11 -10.27
CA LEU A 370 12.96 28.93 -10.82
C LEU A 370 12.63 30.13 -9.92
N THR A 371 12.60 29.92 -8.60
CA THR A 371 12.33 30.99 -7.62
C THR A 371 13.46 32.04 -7.62
N LEU A 372 14.71 31.60 -7.73
CA LEU A 372 15.86 32.51 -7.85
C LEU A 372 15.84 33.30 -9.16
N LEU A 373 15.44 32.67 -10.28
CA LEU A 373 15.30 33.33 -11.56
C LEU A 373 14.18 34.38 -11.54
N ASP A 374 13.04 34.09 -10.92
CA ASP A 374 11.94 35.05 -10.78
C ASP A 374 12.35 36.24 -9.89
N HIS A 375 13.06 36.01 -8.77
CA HIS A 375 13.61 37.09 -7.96
C HIS A 375 14.64 37.94 -8.72
N SER A 376 15.48 37.32 -9.56
CA SER A 376 16.46 38.06 -10.37
C SER A 376 15.81 38.93 -11.44
N LYS A 377 14.69 38.48 -12.05
CA LYS A 377 13.89 39.29 -12.99
C LYS A 377 13.24 40.49 -12.30
N ILE A 378 12.66 40.28 -11.11
CA ILE A 378 12.08 41.38 -10.31
C ILE A 378 13.15 42.43 -9.95
N LEU A 379 14.38 42.00 -9.63
CA LEU A 379 15.49 42.90 -9.34
C LEU A 379 15.95 43.69 -10.58
N LEU A 380 16.04 43.03 -11.74
CA LEU A 380 16.39 43.69 -13.01
C LEU A 380 15.33 44.72 -13.44
N ASP A 381 14.04 44.41 -13.28
CA ASP A 381 12.94 45.33 -13.58
C ASP A 381 12.84 46.50 -12.59
N SER A 382 13.41 46.35 -11.39
CA SER A 382 13.48 47.43 -10.39
C SER A 382 14.69 48.37 -10.55
N GLN A 383 15.67 48.00 -11.38
CA GLN A 383 16.85 48.83 -11.68
C GLN A 383 16.69 49.65 -12.97
N THR A 384 15.60 49.45 -13.72
CA THR A 384 15.24 50.17 -14.96
C THR A 384 14.21 51.29 -14.76
N ILE A 385 13.97 51.74 -13.53
CA ILE A 385 13.10 52.88 -13.20
C ILE A 385 13.91 54.08 -12.74
#